data_AF-A0A929RZ27-F1
#
_entry.id   AF-A0A929RZ27-F1
#
_cell.length_a   1.000
_cell.length_b   1.000
_cell.length_c   1.000
_cell.angle_alpha   90.00
_cell.angle_beta   90.00
_cell.angle_gamma   90.00
#
_symmetry.space_group_name_H-M   'P 1'
#
loop_
_entity.id
_entity.type
_entity.pdbx_description
1 polymer ?
#
loop_
_entity_poly.entity_id
_entity_poly.type
_entity_poly.pdbx_seq_one_letter_code
_entity_poly.pdbx_strand_id
1 'polypeptide(L)'
;MKDTFSKADTMAVKGVAILFMLFAHLFNRLQLVDLSTPLAYVGEQPLVYLLIFAMNPVHFFIFLSGYGLSLSNKNGEDKRCLRLYLHYWLTLLLFVPLGCILGDSQVYPGNFITILKNIAAWDNSYNHETWFMLPYALLVLTAPFIFRQIDRRGYKWILSLSFFIYLLVRLASRWDGKWLDEYRLLFWIDSYFTLLLPFLLGAASAQRFPLSRLRERVPTWVPIIGLPLLMIGIILVRNTYQSIFYPFYVTAFILFFVCIKRPAWLDRCLNAFGRRSTSMWLVHTYFCYYLFQDFIYGFKYPLLIFLVLLCISYLVAIVIDRLNISLQRHLSL
;
A
#
# COMPACT_ATOMS: atom_id res chain seq x y z
N MET A 1 18.39 -22.95 -5.66
CA MET A 1 17.60 -21.93 -4.91
C MET A 1 16.24 -21.79 -5.55
N LYS A 2 15.19 -21.35 -4.82
CA LYS A 2 13.88 -21.09 -5.46
C LYS A 2 13.96 -19.89 -6.40
N ASP A 3 13.37 -20.01 -7.58
CA ASP A 3 13.36 -18.96 -8.61
C ASP A 3 12.33 -17.87 -8.34
N THR A 4 11.38 -18.13 -7.44
CA THR A 4 10.29 -17.21 -7.10
C THR A 4 10.26 -16.91 -5.60
N PHE A 5 9.52 -15.87 -5.23
CA PHE A 5 9.30 -15.49 -3.84
C PHE A 5 8.56 -16.63 -3.13
N SER A 6 9.06 -17.02 -1.97
CA SER A 6 8.27 -17.87 -1.09
C SER A 6 7.09 -17.09 -0.51
N LYS A 7 6.07 -17.80 -0.02
CA LYS A 7 4.97 -17.16 0.73
C LYS A 7 5.51 -16.32 1.91
N ALA A 8 6.58 -16.77 2.56
CA ALA A 8 7.23 -16.04 3.64
C ALA A 8 7.92 -14.76 3.15
N ASP A 9 8.58 -14.78 1.98
CA ASP A 9 9.16 -13.57 1.39
C ASP A 9 8.07 -12.53 1.08
N THR A 10 6.97 -12.96 0.46
CA THR A 10 5.81 -12.10 0.18
C THR A 10 5.24 -11.49 1.46
N MET A 11 5.05 -12.29 2.51
CA MET A 11 4.53 -11.80 3.79
C MET A 11 5.52 -10.85 4.48
N ALA A 12 6.83 -11.12 4.44
CA ALA A 12 7.82 -10.21 4.99
C ALA A 12 7.81 -8.84 4.29
N VAL A 13 7.72 -8.82 2.96
CA VAL A 13 7.59 -7.57 2.18
C VAL A 13 6.29 -6.83 2.50
N LYS A 14 5.16 -7.54 2.65
CA LYS A 14 3.91 -6.93 3.15
C LYS A 14 4.07 -6.34 4.55
N GLY A 15 4.84 -7.02 5.42
CA GLY A 15 5.20 -6.53 6.75
C GLY A 15 5.92 -5.20 6.70
N VAL A 16 6.92 -5.06 5.83
CA VAL A 16 7.60 -3.76 5.61
C VAL A 16 6.61 -2.73 5.07
N ALA A 17 5.80 -3.07 4.08
CA ALA A 17 4.85 -2.16 3.46
C ALA A 17 3.80 -1.64 4.45
N ILE A 18 3.29 -2.46 5.37
CA ILE A 18 2.33 -1.99 6.38
C ILE A 18 3.01 -1.11 7.43
N LEU A 19 4.24 -1.41 7.84
CA LEU A 19 4.99 -0.54 8.75
C LEU A 19 5.25 0.84 8.10
N PHE A 20 5.65 0.85 6.83
CA PHE A 20 5.78 2.06 6.03
C PHE A 20 4.48 2.83 5.92
N MET A 21 3.35 2.14 5.71
CA MET A 21 2.04 2.77 5.64
C MET A 21 1.64 3.45 6.95
N LEU A 22 1.79 2.77 8.09
CA LEU A 22 1.49 3.36 9.39
C LEU A 22 2.40 4.57 9.68
N PHE A 23 3.70 4.43 9.43
CA PHE A 23 4.66 5.50 9.69
C PHE A 23 4.40 6.71 8.79
N ALA A 24 4.19 6.49 7.49
CA ALA A 24 3.93 7.57 6.54
C ALA A 24 2.69 8.37 6.94
N HIS A 25 1.59 7.75 7.35
CA HIS A 25 0.39 8.47 7.73
C HIS A 25 0.51 9.23 9.06
N LEU A 26 1.42 8.84 9.96
CA LEU A 26 1.69 9.64 11.15
C LEU A 26 2.44 10.94 10.86
N PHE A 27 3.27 10.95 9.81
CA PHE A 27 4.23 12.04 9.60
C PHE A 27 4.19 12.63 8.19
N ASN A 28 3.10 12.43 7.43
CA ASN A 28 2.98 12.91 6.05
C ASN A 28 2.64 14.38 5.90
N ARG A 29 2.26 15.06 6.99
CA ARG A 29 1.93 16.49 7.01
C ARG A 29 2.70 17.14 8.14
N LEU A 30 3.25 18.33 7.91
CA LEU A 30 3.96 19.08 8.93
C LEU A 30 3.07 19.34 10.16
N GLN A 31 1.78 19.64 9.94
CA GLN A 31 0.81 19.82 11.03
C GLN A 31 0.73 18.61 11.97
N LEU A 32 0.86 17.38 11.45
CA LEU A 32 0.85 16.16 12.27
C LEU A 32 2.19 15.95 12.97
N VAL A 33 3.29 16.33 12.31
CA VAL A 33 4.63 16.29 12.91
C VAL A 33 4.73 17.29 14.07
N ASP A 34 4.07 18.44 13.97
CA ASP A 34 4.01 19.48 15.00
C ASP A 34 3.24 19.02 16.26
N LEU A 35 2.38 17.99 16.14
CA LEU A 35 1.76 17.31 17.29
C LEU A 35 2.74 16.40 18.04
N SER A 36 3.96 16.25 17.54
CA SER A 36 5.01 15.42 18.11
C SER A 36 6.26 16.24 18.45
N THR A 37 7.25 15.62 19.08
CA THR A 37 8.56 16.21 19.37
C THR A 37 9.64 15.45 18.58
N PRO A 38 9.95 15.86 17.33
CA PRO A 38 11.00 15.23 16.55
C PRO A 38 12.37 15.34 17.22
N LEU A 39 13.15 14.26 17.15
CA LEU A 39 14.47 14.18 17.80
C LEU A 39 15.64 14.46 16.86
N ALA A 40 15.39 14.44 15.55
CA ALA A 40 16.41 14.56 14.52
C ALA A 40 15.90 15.40 13.35
N TYR A 41 16.79 16.20 12.78
CA TYR A 41 16.51 17.16 11.72
C TYR A 41 17.60 17.08 10.64
N VAL A 42 17.23 17.41 9.41
CA VAL A 42 18.17 17.66 8.31
C VAL A 42 17.89 19.07 7.82
N GLY A 43 18.77 20.01 8.17
CA GLY A 43 18.44 21.44 8.10
C GLY A 43 17.24 21.74 9.01
N GLU A 44 16.23 22.41 8.46
CA GLU A 44 15.01 22.78 9.19
C GLU A 44 13.93 21.68 9.17
N GLN A 45 14.10 20.64 8.36
CA GLN A 45 13.07 19.62 8.18
C GLN A 45 13.25 18.46 9.18
N PRO A 46 12.18 18.07 9.91
CA PRO A 46 12.21 16.89 10.76
C PRO A 46 12.57 15.62 9.97
N LEU A 47 13.49 14.81 10.49
CA LEU A 47 13.92 13.57 9.83
C LEU A 47 12.74 12.61 9.59
N VAL A 48 11.81 12.52 10.54
CA VAL A 48 10.61 11.68 10.42
C VAL A 48 9.73 12.09 9.24
N TYR A 49 9.63 13.39 8.96
CA TYR A 49 8.93 13.91 7.78
C TYR A 49 9.68 13.56 6.50
N LEU A 50 11.02 13.62 6.50
CA LEU A 50 11.81 13.25 5.32
C LEU A 50 11.73 11.75 4.98
N LEU A 51 11.62 10.88 5.99
CA LEU A 51 11.59 9.43 5.78
C LEU A 51 10.33 8.97 5.04
N ILE A 52 9.20 9.66 5.17
CA ILE A 52 7.93 9.27 4.50
C ILE A 52 8.11 9.16 2.98
N PHE A 53 8.99 9.98 2.40
CA PHE A 53 9.21 10.07 0.96
C PHE A 53 9.85 8.78 0.42
N ALA A 54 10.47 7.96 1.27
CA ALA A 54 10.95 6.63 0.91
C ALA A 54 9.93 5.50 1.15
N MET A 55 8.75 5.79 1.72
CA MET A 55 7.87 4.78 2.32
C MET A 55 6.61 4.45 1.51
N ASN A 56 6.51 4.82 0.23
CA ASN A 56 5.29 4.65 -0.60
C ASN A 56 4.73 3.20 -0.59
N PRO A 57 3.72 2.89 0.24
CA PRO A 57 3.38 1.50 0.55
C PRO A 57 2.46 0.87 -0.49
N VAL A 58 1.67 1.69 -1.20
CA VAL A 58 0.71 1.26 -2.22
C VAL A 58 1.42 0.52 -3.35
N HIS A 59 2.56 1.05 -3.81
CA HIS A 59 3.35 0.42 -4.87
C HIS A 59 3.89 -0.95 -4.45
N PHE A 60 4.21 -1.16 -3.17
CA PHE A 60 4.66 -2.46 -2.67
C PHE A 60 3.54 -3.50 -2.76
N PHE A 61 2.35 -3.16 -2.26
CA PHE A 61 1.19 -4.07 -2.30
C PHE A 61 0.79 -4.39 -3.75
N ILE A 62 0.85 -3.40 -4.64
CA ILE A 62 0.53 -3.58 -6.06
C ILE A 62 1.56 -4.44 -6.78
N PHE A 63 2.85 -4.21 -6.56
CA PHE A 63 3.91 -5.07 -7.09
C PHE A 63 3.69 -6.52 -6.65
N LEU A 64 3.46 -6.77 -5.36
CA LEU A 64 3.21 -8.11 -4.85
C LEU A 64 1.91 -8.71 -5.40
N SER A 65 0.90 -7.88 -5.68
CA SER A 65 -0.34 -8.34 -6.30
C SER A 65 -0.10 -8.84 -7.72
N GLY A 66 0.60 -8.07 -8.55
CA GLY A 66 0.96 -8.49 -9.91
C GLY A 66 1.88 -9.70 -9.93
N TYR A 67 2.86 -9.73 -9.02
CA TYR A 67 3.75 -10.88 -8.81
C TYR A 67 2.95 -12.15 -8.53
N GLY A 68 2.07 -12.11 -7.52
CA GLY A 68 1.27 -13.26 -7.11
C GLY A 68 0.26 -13.70 -8.18
N LEU A 69 -0.46 -12.76 -8.80
CA LEU A 69 -1.45 -13.06 -9.84
C LEU A 69 -0.82 -13.70 -11.07
N SER A 70 0.38 -13.27 -11.44
CA SER A 70 1.08 -13.81 -12.61
C SER A 70 1.56 -15.27 -12.43
N LEU A 71 1.63 -15.75 -11.17
CA LEU A 71 2.03 -17.12 -10.82
C LEU A 71 0.83 -18.01 -10.45
N SER A 72 -0.29 -17.43 -10.01
CA SER A 72 -1.51 -18.18 -9.70
C SER A 72 -2.34 -18.43 -10.96
N ASN A 73 -3.12 -19.52 -10.99
CA ASN A 73 -4.07 -19.78 -12.07
C ASN A 73 -5.03 -18.58 -12.24
N LYS A 74 -5.27 -18.19 -13.50
CA LYS A 74 -6.07 -17.03 -13.96
C LYS A 74 -7.58 -17.13 -13.66
N ASN A 75 -7.97 -17.93 -12.65
CA ASN A 75 -9.34 -18.21 -12.25
C ASN A 75 -9.48 -17.91 -10.75
N GLY A 76 -10.26 -16.89 -10.39
CA GLY A 76 -10.61 -16.56 -9.00
C GLY A 76 -10.39 -15.10 -8.60
N GLU A 77 -10.22 -14.22 -9.57
CA GLU A 77 -10.07 -12.77 -9.43
C GLU A 77 -11.28 -12.18 -8.70
N ASP A 78 -12.50 -12.60 -9.06
CA ASP A 78 -13.75 -12.15 -8.44
C ASP A 78 -13.78 -12.49 -6.95
N LYS A 79 -13.41 -13.73 -6.59
CA LYS A 79 -13.32 -14.17 -5.19
C LYS A 79 -12.25 -13.41 -4.41
N ARG A 80 -11.17 -12.99 -5.07
CA ARG A 80 -10.14 -12.15 -4.44
C ARG A 80 -10.68 -10.74 -4.15
N CYS A 81 -11.34 -10.11 -5.11
CA CYS A 81 -11.98 -8.81 -4.92
C CYS A 81 -13.07 -8.88 -3.84
N LEU A 82 -13.94 -9.88 -3.89
CA LEU A 82 -15.01 -10.07 -2.92
C LEU A 82 -14.45 -10.23 -1.50
N ARG A 83 -13.41 -11.04 -1.31
CA ARG A 83 -12.76 -11.19 0.01
C ARG A 83 -12.19 -9.87 0.53
N LEU A 84 -11.65 -9.02 -0.33
CA LEU A 84 -11.17 -7.69 0.05
C LEU A 84 -12.33 -6.77 0.45
N TYR A 85 -13.41 -6.75 -0.33
CA TYR A 85 -14.61 -5.96 -0.03
C TYR A 85 -15.30 -6.43 1.26
N LEU A 86 -15.33 -7.73 1.56
CA LEU A 86 -15.86 -8.24 2.84
C LEU A 86 -15.08 -7.72 4.05
N HIS A 87 -13.74 -7.65 3.97
CA HIS A 87 -12.94 -7.02 5.04
C HIS A 87 -13.26 -5.54 5.18
N TYR A 88 -13.40 -4.83 4.05
CA TYR A 88 -13.73 -3.42 4.03
C TYR A 88 -15.11 -3.14 4.63
N TRP A 89 -16.14 -3.85 4.20
CA TRP A 89 -17.50 -3.71 4.73
C TRP A 89 -17.59 -4.07 6.20
N LEU A 90 -16.87 -5.10 6.66
CA LEU A 90 -16.77 -5.40 8.08
C LEU A 90 -16.13 -4.24 8.85
N THR A 91 -15.11 -3.60 8.29
CA THR A 91 -14.49 -2.42 8.91
C THR A 91 -15.47 -1.24 8.96
N LEU A 92 -16.21 -0.98 7.88
CA LEU A 92 -17.26 0.04 7.87
C LEU A 92 -18.33 -0.24 8.94
N LEU A 93 -18.80 -1.48 9.03
CA LEU A 93 -19.81 -1.88 10.01
C LEU A 93 -19.35 -1.65 11.45
N LEU A 94 -18.06 -1.73 11.74
CA LEU A 94 -17.49 -1.48 13.06
C LEU A 94 -17.23 0.00 13.32
N PHE A 95 -16.64 0.71 12.36
CA PHE A 95 -16.14 2.08 12.58
C PHE A 95 -17.12 3.18 12.19
N VAL A 96 -18.06 2.95 11.27
CA VAL A 96 -19.09 3.96 10.94
C VAL A 96 -20.00 4.23 12.14
N PRO A 97 -20.53 3.22 12.86
CA PRO A 97 -21.31 3.47 14.08
C PRO A 97 -20.51 4.19 15.17
N LEU A 98 -19.22 3.84 15.34
CA LEU A 98 -18.33 4.56 16.26
C LEU A 98 -18.14 6.01 15.82
N GLY A 99 -18.00 6.26 14.52
CA GLY A 99 -17.95 7.60 13.93
C GLY A 99 -19.23 8.41 14.15
N CYS A 100 -20.40 7.77 14.18
CA CYS A 100 -21.65 8.45 14.52
C CYS A 100 -21.69 8.92 15.99
N ILE A 101 -21.01 8.21 16.89
CA ILE A 101 -21.01 8.49 18.34
C ILE A 101 -19.90 9.49 18.71
N LEU A 102 -18.70 9.30 18.14
CA LEU A 102 -17.47 9.98 18.55
C LEU A 102 -16.95 10.97 17.50
N GLY A 103 -17.36 10.83 16.24
CA GLY A 103 -16.83 11.57 15.10
C GLY A 103 -17.75 12.71 14.65
N ASP A 104 -17.45 13.23 13.46
CA ASP A 104 -18.23 14.29 12.83
C ASP A 104 -19.56 13.75 12.30
N SER A 105 -20.67 14.26 12.85
CA SER A 105 -22.04 13.95 12.42
C SER A 105 -22.34 14.28 10.96
N GLN A 106 -21.59 15.17 10.32
CA GLN A 106 -21.71 15.47 8.90
C GLN A 106 -21.08 14.39 8.01
N VAL A 107 -20.10 13.65 8.55
CA VAL A 107 -19.40 12.58 7.86
C VAL A 107 -20.09 11.24 8.11
N TYR A 108 -20.47 10.94 9.37
CA TYR A 108 -20.98 9.62 9.75
C TYR A 108 -22.47 9.66 10.14
N PRO A 109 -23.34 8.82 9.51
CA PRO A 109 -23.12 8.08 8.27
C PRO A 109 -23.36 8.97 7.03
N GLY A 110 -23.71 10.24 7.20
CA GLY A 110 -24.16 11.10 6.11
C GLY A 110 -25.51 10.67 5.54
N ASN A 111 -25.83 11.09 4.31
CA ASN A 111 -27.08 10.73 3.65
C ASN A 111 -27.00 9.34 2.97
N PHE A 112 -28.16 8.82 2.53
CA PHE A 112 -28.25 7.50 1.90
C PHE A 112 -27.33 7.34 0.66
N ILE A 113 -27.15 8.40 -0.13
CA ILE A 113 -26.27 8.39 -1.30
C ILE A 113 -24.80 8.27 -0.86
N THR A 114 -24.40 8.98 0.19
CA THR A 114 -23.06 8.88 0.78
C THR A 114 -22.77 7.46 1.26
N ILE A 115 -23.73 6.82 1.94
CA ILE A 115 -23.62 5.43 2.40
C ILE A 115 -23.37 4.49 1.21
N LEU A 116 -24.20 4.57 0.17
CA LEU A 116 -24.06 3.71 -1.01
C LEU A 116 -22.71 3.92 -1.72
N LYS A 117 -22.29 5.17 -1.90
CA LYS A 117 -21.00 5.50 -2.52
C LYS A 117 -19.82 4.93 -1.74
N ASN A 118 -19.86 4.99 -0.40
CA ASN A 118 -18.81 4.42 0.45
C ASN A 118 -18.83 2.89 0.44
N ILE A 119 -19.99 2.24 0.49
CA ILE A 119 -20.09 0.77 0.38
C ILE A 119 -19.47 0.28 -0.93
N ALA A 120 -19.69 1.00 -2.03
CA ALA A 120 -19.10 0.70 -3.34
C ALA A 120 -17.60 1.06 -3.45
N ALA A 121 -17.04 1.78 -2.48
CA ALA A 121 -15.74 2.45 -2.56
C ALA A 121 -15.63 3.47 -3.72
N TRP A 122 -16.77 3.97 -4.21
CA TRP A 122 -16.84 5.07 -5.19
C TRP A 122 -16.52 6.43 -4.55
N ASP A 123 -16.85 6.57 -3.27
CA ASP A 123 -16.37 7.65 -2.41
C ASP A 123 -15.70 7.02 -1.19
N ASN A 124 -14.80 7.77 -0.57
CA ASN A 124 -13.99 7.30 0.56
C ASN A 124 -14.09 8.32 1.70
N SER A 125 -15.28 8.87 1.92
CA SER A 125 -15.51 9.92 2.91
C SER A 125 -15.38 9.40 4.35
N TYR A 126 -15.70 8.13 4.60
CA TYR A 126 -15.52 7.52 5.93
C TYR A 126 -14.05 7.21 6.25
N ASN A 127 -13.24 6.93 5.23
CA ASN A 127 -11.81 6.72 5.38
C ASN A 127 -11.12 7.02 4.05
N HIS A 128 -10.49 8.18 3.93
CA HIS A 128 -9.87 8.60 2.67
C HIS A 128 -8.80 7.60 2.19
N GLU A 129 -8.08 6.96 3.11
CA GLU A 129 -7.00 6.02 2.78
C GLU A 129 -7.48 4.69 2.17
N THR A 130 -8.79 4.50 2.00
CA THR A 130 -9.36 3.42 1.19
C THR A 130 -9.52 3.79 -0.28
N TRP A 131 -9.12 4.99 -0.74
CA TRP A 131 -9.17 5.42 -2.15
C TRP A 131 -8.60 4.39 -3.12
N PHE A 132 -7.61 3.62 -2.67
CA PHE A 132 -6.95 2.57 -3.43
C PHE A 132 -7.86 1.36 -3.79
N MET A 133 -8.97 1.13 -3.07
CA MET A 133 -9.81 -0.08 -3.17
C MET A 133 -10.39 -0.32 -4.57
N LEU A 134 -11.14 0.65 -5.09
CA LEU A 134 -11.83 0.53 -6.38
C LEU A 134 -10.85 0.37 -7.56
N PRO A 135 -9.83 1.24 -7.75
CA PRO A 135 -8.90 1.09 -8.86
C PRO A 135 -8.10 -0.22 -8.77
N TYR A 136 -7.79 -0.70 -7.55
CA TYR A 136 -7.19 -2.02 -7.37
C TYR A 136 -8.12 -3.16 -7.79
N ALA A 137 -9.40 -3.12 -7.39
CA ALA A 137 -10.38 -4.14 -7.76
C ALA A 137 -10.56 -4.21 -9.28
N LEU A 138 -10.69 -3.05 -9.94
CA LEU A 138 -10.74 -2.97 -11.40
C LEU A 138 -9.48 -3.57 -12.04
N LEU A 139 -8.29 -3.26 -11.51
CA LEU A 139 -7.03 -3.82 -12.00
C LEU A 139 -6.94 -5.34 -11.86
N VAL A 140 -7.44 -5.90 -10.76
CA VAL A 140 -7.49 -7.36 -10.56
C VAL A 140 -8.47 -8.01 -11.52
N LEU A 141 -9.65 -7.43 -11.73
CA LEU A 141 -10.66 -7.94 -12.65
C LEU A 141 -10.21 -7.88 -14.11
N THR A 142 -9.43 -6.86 -14.50
CA THR A 142 -8.88 -6.73 -15.85
C THR A 142 -7.56 -7.49 -16.05
N ALA A 143 -6.94 -8.00 -14.98
CA ALA A 143 -5.65 -8.70 -15.04
C ALA A 143 -5.63 -9.90 -16.02
N PRO A 144 -6.65 -10.77 -16.11
CA PRO A 144 -6.67 -11.87 -17.09
C PRO A 144 -6.62 -11.37 -18.53
N PHE A 145 -7.28 -10.25 -18.83
CA PHE A 145 -7.18 -9.60 -20.14
C PHE A 145 -5.78 -9.05 -20.38
N ILE A 146 -5.21 -8.33 -19.40
CA ILE A 146 -3.86 -7.76 -19.51
C ILE A 146 -2.82 -8.86 -19.76
N PHE A 147 -2.86 -9.96 -19.00
CA PHE A 147 -1.94 -11.08 -19.19
C PHE A 147 -2.11 -11.76 -20.55
N ARG A 148 -3.35 -11.90 -21.07
CA ARG A 148 -3.56 -12.37 -22.45
C ARG A 148 -2.91 -11.44 -23.48
N GLN A 149 -2.93 -10.13 -23.27
CA GLN A 149 -2.23 -9.20 -24.17
C GLN A 149 -0.71 -9.32 -24.06
N ILE A 150 -0.18 -9.57 -22.86
CA ILE A 150 1.25 -9.85 -22.66
C ILE A 150 1.65 -11.14 -23.38
N ASP A 151 0.84 -12.20 -23.29
CA ASP A 151 1.11 -13.47 -23.97
C ASP A 151 1.12 -13.29 -25.51
N ARG A 152 0.27 -12.40 -26.04
CA ARG A 152 0.17 -12.11 -27.49
C ARG A 152 1.24 -11.16 -28.02
N ARG A 153 1.50 -10.05 -27.32
CA ARG A 153 2.35 -8.94 -27.81
C ARG A 153 3.73 -8.92 -27.15
N GLY A 154 3.93 -9.70 -26.08
CA GLY A 154 5.16 -9.75 -25.31
C GLY A 154 5.25 -8.70 -24.20
N TYR A 155 5.99 -9.04 -23.14
CA TYR A 155 6.19 -8.20 -21.96
C TYR A 155 6.78 -6.82 -22.27
N LYS A 156 7.78 -6.75 -23.18
CA LYS A 156 8.48 -5.50 -23.50
C LYS A 156 7.51 -4.44 -24.01
N TRP A 157 6.64 -4.79 -24.96
CA TRP A 157 5.66 -3.87 -25.53
C TRP A 157 4.64 -3.38 -24.50
N ILE A 158 4.06 -4.30 -23.71
CA ILE A 158 3.05 -3.93 -22.71
C ILE A 158 3.64 -3.09 -21.57
N LEU A 159 4.87 -3.40 -21.13
CA LEU A 159 5.57 -2.60 -20.12
C LEU A 159 5.91 -1.20 -20.65
N SER A 160 6.43 -1.09 -21.88
CA SER A 160 6.73 0.21 -22.48
C SER A 160 5.48 1.08 -22.64
N LEU A 161 4.38 0.49 -23.11
CA LEU A 161 3.09 1.19 -23.21
C LEU A 161 2.59 1.64 -21.84
N SER A 162 2.63 0.75 -20.83
CA SER A 162 2.23 1.10 -19.47
C SER A 162 3.12 2.19 -18.86
N PHE A 163 4.41 2.19 -19.16
CA PHE A 163 5.32 3.23 -18.69
C PHE A 163 5.03 4.58 -19.34
N PHE A 164 4.74 4.59 -20.65
CA PHE A 164 4.34 5.80 -21.35
C PHE A 164 3.03 6.38 -20.78
N ILE A 165 2.01 5.54 -20.60
CA ILE A 165 0.72 5.96 -20.00
C ILE A 165 0.95 6.47 -18.56
N TYR A 166 1.77 5.78 -17.77
CA TYR A 166 2.12 6.20 -16.42
C TYR A 166 2.76 7.59 -16.40
N LEU A 167 3.69 7.86 -17.32
CA LEU A 167 4.33 9.16 -17.45
C LEU A 167 3.30 10.24 -17.81
N LEU A 168 2.42 9.99 -18.78
CA LEU A 168 1.36 10.93 -19.15
C LEU A 168 0.47 11.27 -17.94
N VAL A 169 0.02 10.26 -17.20
CA VAL A 169 -0.81 10.43 -16.01
C VAL A 169 -0.06 11.25 -14.97
N ARG A 170 1.21 10.95 -14.66
CA ARG A 170 2.00 11.72 -13.67
C ARG A 170 2.36 13.14 -14.10
N LEU A 171 2.51 13.40 -15.40
CA LEU A 171 2.69 14.76 -15.89
C LEU A 171 1.37 15.55 -15.83
N ALA A 172 0.25 14.92 -16.18
CA ALA A 172 -1.04 15.56 -16.17
C ALA A 172 -1.46 15.96 -14.73
N SER A 173 -1.40 15.05 -13.75
CA SER A 173 -1.77 15.38 -12.37
C SER A 173 -0.88 16.45 -11.73
N ARG A 174 0.32 16.68 -12.28
CA ARG A 174 1.21 17.79 -11.86
C ARG A 174 0.86 19.12 -12.49
N TRP A 175 0.33 19.10 -13.71
CA TRP A 175 0.02 20.32 -14.45
C TRP A 175 -1.15 21.07 -13.83
N ASP A 176 -2.20 20.37 -13.39
CA ASP A 176 -3.29 21.03 -12.66
C ASP A 176 -3.89 20.21 -11.50
N GLY A 177 -4.08 18.89 -11.49
CA GLY A 177 -4.46 18.16 -10.27
C GLY A 177 -5.86 18.45 -9.67
N LYS A 178 -6.32 19.71 -9.59
CA LYS A 178 -7.63 20.13 -9.05
C LYS A 178 -8.79 19.56 -9.85
N TRP A 179 -8.61 19.36 -11.15
CA TRP A 179 -9.59 18.70 -12.03
C TRP A 179 -9.82 17.22 -11.70
N LEU A 180 -8.88 16.54 -11.03
CA LEU A 180 -9.11 15.18 -10.52
C LEU A 180 -10.12 15.19 -9.37
N ASP A 181 -10.14 16.25 -8.57
CA ASP A 181 -11.08 16.40 -7.46
C ASP A 181 -12.49 16.78 -7.96
N GLU A 182 -12.58 17.51 -9.08
CA GLU A 182 -13.86 17.89 -9.71
C GLU A 182 -14.55 16.70 -10.40
N TYR A 183 -13.79 15.81 -11.04
CA TYR A 183 -14.32 14.70 -11.82
C TYR A 183 -13.86 13.34 -11.28
N ARG A 184 -14.69 12.76 -10.41
CA ARG A 184 -14.40 11.47 -9.75
C ARG A 184 -14.04 10.32 -10.71
N LEU A 185 -14.65 10.27 -11.90
CA LEU A 185 -14.32 9.25 -12.90
C LEU A 185 -12.89 9.39 -13.41
N LEU A 186 -12.41 10.62 -13.65
CA LEU A 186 -11.04 10.88 -14.06
C LEU A 186 -10.04 10.50 -12.98
N PHE A 187 -10.36 10.76 -11.70
CA PHE A 187 -9.57 10.28 -10.57
C PHE A 187 -9.40 8.76 -10.58
N TRP A 188 -10.46 8.00 -10.90
CA TRP A 188 -10.38 6.55 -10.98
C TRP A 188 -9.55 6.05 -12.16
N ILE A 189 -9.64 6.72 -13.31
CA ILE A 189 -8.82 6.42 -14.48
C ILE A 189 -7.34 6.70 -14.18
N ASP A 190 -7.03 7.87 -13.62
CA ASP A 190 -5.68 8.27 -13.18
C ASP A 190 -5.10 7.25 -12.19
N SER A 191 -5.89 6.91 -11.17
CA SER A 191 -5.50 5.94 -10.15
C SER A 191 -5.21 4.57 -10.77
N TYR A 192 -6.11 4.04 -11.60
CA TYR A 192 -5.93 2.74 -12.26
C TYR A 192 -4.61 2.67 -13.04
N PHE A 193 -4.32 3.67 -13.87
CA PHE A 193 -3.09 3.70 -14.66
C PHE A 193 -1.84 3.96 -13.82
N THR A 194 -1.96 4.69 -12.71
CA THR A 194 -0.90 4.82 -11.72
C THR A 194 -0.53 3.46 -11.10
N LEU A 195 -1.50 2.58 -10.85
CA LEU A 195 -1.26 1.25 -10.28
C LEU A 195 -0.81 0.21 -11.33
N LEU A 196 -1.11 0.40 -12.61
CA LEU A 196 -0.83 -0.58 -13.65
C LEU A 196 0.67 -0.89 -13.82
N LEU A 197 1.52 0.14 -13.84
CA LEU A 197 2.97 -0.05 -14.04
C LEU A 197 3.63 -0.88 -12.92
N PRO A 198 3.50 -0.53 -11.62
CA PRO A 198 4.07 -1.36 -10.55
C PRO A 198 3.49 -2.78 -10.52
N PHE A 199 2.22 -2.97 -10.91
CA PHE A 199 1.61 -4.29 -11.04
C PHE A 199 2.33 -5.13 -12.09
N LEU A 200 2.54 -4.56 -13.28
CA LEU A 200 3.22 -5.22 -14.39
C LEU A 200 4.70 -5.47 -14.10
N LEU A 201 5.39 -4.58 -13.38
CA LEU A 201 6.76 -4.81 -12.91
C LEU A 201 6.82 -6.00 -11.94
N GLY A 202 5.81 -6.15 -11.08
CA GLY A 202 5.64 -7.32 -10.23
C GLY A 202 5.47 -8.61 -11.03
N ALA A 203 4.54 -8.61 -12.00
CA ALA A 203 4.31 -9.76 -12.88
C ALA A 203 5.55 -10.13 -13.71
N ALA A 204 6.24 -9.14 -14.26
CA ALA A 204 7.48 -9.34 -15.00
C ALA A 204 8.58 -9.92 -14.10
N SER A 205 8.71 -9.42 -12.86
CA SER A 205 9.65 -9.93 -11.87
C SER A 205 9.41 -11.41 -11.55
N ALA A 206 8.16 -11.82 -11.42
CA ALA A 206 7.80 -13.22 -11.21
C ALA A 206 8.13 -14.13 -12.41
N GLN A 207 7.84 -13.68 -13.63
CA GLN A 207 7.91 -14.55 -14.81
C GLN A 207 9.24 -14.49 -15.57
N ARG A 208 10.02 -13.41 -15.43
CA ARG A 208 11.22 -13.16 -16.25
C ARG A 208 12.51 -13.02 -15.46
N PHE A 209 12.44 -12.77 -14.16
CA PHE A 209 13.60 -12.51 -13.32
C PHE A 209 13.75 -13.58 -12.22
N PRO A 210 14.44 -14.70 -12.49
CA PRO A 210 14.62 -15.76 -11.51
C PRO A 210 15.42 -15.24 -10.30
N LEU A 211 14.81 -15.29 -9.13
CA LEU A 211 15.38 -14.81 -7.87
C LEU A 211 16.67 -15.54 -7.50
N SER A 212 16.80 -16.82 -7.86
CA SER A 212 18.01 -17.62 -7.69
C SER A 212 19.23 -16.95 -8.33
N ARG A 213 19.11 -16.55 -9.60
CA ARG A 213 20.20 -15.86 -10.33
C ARG A 213 20.55 -14.52 -9.69
N LEU A 214 19.57 -13.79 -9.17
CA LEU A 214 19.84 -12.54 -8.46
C LEU A 214 20.63 -12.80 -7.16
N ARG A 215 20.21 -13.80 -6.37
CA ARG A 215 20.91 -14.20 -5.13
C ARG A 215 22.32 -14.73 -5.36
N GLU A 216 22.57 -15.39 -6.49
CA GLU A 216 23.90 -15.88 -6.87
C GLU A 216 24.84 -14.76 -7.28
N ARG A 217 24.34 -13.79 -8.06
CA ARG A 217 25.17 -12.73 -8.64
C ARG A 217 25.38 -11.53 -7.73
N VAL A 218 24.49 -11.29 -6.78
CA VAL A 218 24.52 -10.10 -5.94
C VAL A 218 25.12 -10.45 -4.56
N PRO A 219 26.32 -9.93 -4.23
CA PRO A 219 26.91 -10.11 -2.90
C PRO A 219 26.01 -9.56 -1.79
N THR A 220 26.05 -10.17 -0.60
CA THR A 220 25.16 -9.81 0.52
C THR A 220 25.30 -8.36 0.99
N TRP A 221 26.47 -7.74 0.83
CA TRP A 221 26.69 -6.33 1.19
C TRP A 221 25.99 -5.35 0.24
N VAL A 222 25.76 -5.73 -1.03
CA VAL A 222 25.16 -4.84 -2.04
C VAL A 222 23.75 -4.42 -1.64
N PRO A 223 22.81 -5.33 -1.28
CA PRO A 223 21.50 -4.93 -0.78
C PRO A 223 21.55 -4.14 0.53
N ILE A 224 22.51 -4.44 1.42
CA ILE A 224 22.64 -3.78 2.73
C ILE A 224 22.98 -2.30 2.57
N ILE A 225 23.88 -1.96 1.65
CA ILE A 225 24.25 -0.57 1.34
C ILE A 225 23.27 0.05 0.32
N GLY A 226 22.84 -0.74 -0.66
CA GLY A 226 21.97 -0.31 -1.74
C GLY A 226 20.59 0.13 -1.27
N LEU A 227 19.99 -0.53 -0.27
CA LEU A 227 18.69 -0.11 0.26
C LEU A 227 18.71 1.30 0.88
N PRO A 228 19.61 1.62 1.84
CA PRO A 228 19.76 2.99 2.33
C PRO A 228 20.03 4.00 1.22
N LEU A 229 20.91 3.69 0.25
CA LEU A 229 21.20 4.59 -0.87
C LEU A 229 19.98 4.82 -1.76
N LEU A 230 19.19 3.78 -2.04
CA LEU A 230 17.92 3.91 -2.78
C LEU A 230 16.93 4.80 -2.03
N MET A 231 16.81 4.64 -0.70
CA MET A 231 15.94 5.46 0.14
C MET A 231 16.40 6.93 0.15
N ILE A 232 17.70 7.18 0.30
CA ILE A 232 18.26 8.54 0.23
C ILE A 232 18.03 9.13 -1.16
N GLY A 233 18.32 8.38 -2.22
CA GLY A 233 18.13 8.82 -3.60
C GLY A 233 16.69 9.26 -3.90
N ILE A 234 15.69 8.46 -3.48
CA ILE A 234 14.28 8.82 -3.69
C ILE A 234 13.85 10.05 -2.86
N ILE A 235 14.43 10.24 -1.66
CA ILE A 235 14.23 11.44 -0.82
C ILE A 235 14.84 12.69 -1.46
N LEU A 236 16.00 12.57 -2.10
CA LEU A 236 16.68 13.70 -2.77
C LEU A 236 15.89 14.23 -3.97
N VAL A 237 15.20 13.34 -4.71
CA VAL A 237 14.39 13.75 -5.89
C VAL A 237 12.93 14.07 -5.56
N ARG A 238 12.58 14.19 -4.25
CA ARG A 238 11.20 14.35 -3.76
C ARG A 238 10.41 15.47 -4.44
N ASN A 239 11.05 16.62 -4.66
CA ASN A 239 10.39 17.81 -5.18
C ASN A 239 10.18 17.80 -6.70
N THR A 240 10.87 16.93 -7.45
CA THR A 240 10.91 17.04 -8.92
C THR A 240 10.46 15.79 -9.64
N TYR A 241 10.99 14.61 -9.31
CA TYR A 241 10.80 13.41 -10.13
C TYR A 241 10.36 12.17 -9.36
N GLN A 242 10.18 12.28 -8.05
CA GLN A 242 9.88 11.15 -7.17
C GLN A 242 8.68 10.32 -7.61
N SER A 243 7.59 10.96 -8.02
CA SER A 243 6.39 10.25 -8.47
C SER A 243 6.68 9.35 -9.66
N ILE A 244 7.55 9.76 -10.59
CA ILE A 244 7.93 8.99 -11.78
C ILE A 244 8.79 7.77 -11.39
N PHE A 245 9.67 7.93 -10.40
CA PHE A 245 10.63 6.90 -10.03
C PHE A 245 10.10 5.86 -9.03
N TYR A 246 8.96 6.10 -8.36
CA TYR A 246 8.43 5.18 -7.35
C TYR A 246 8.29 3.72 -7.80
N PRO A 247 7.71 3.38 -8.97
CA PRO A 247 7.56 1.98 -9.39
C PRO A 247 8.91 1.26 -9.52
N PHE A 248 9.94 1.97 -9.99
CA PHE A 248 11.30 1.43 -10.14
C PHE A 248 12.01 1.33 -8.78
N TYR A 249 11.90 2.36 -7.95
CA TYR A 249 12.41 2.36 -6.58
C TYR A 249 11.84 1.17 -5.79
N VAL A 250 10.52 0.98 -5.81
CA VAL A 250 9.87 -0.13 -5.10
C VAL A 250 10.30 -1.49 -5.66
N THR A 251 10.39 -1.62 -6.98
CA THR A 251 10.88 -2.86 -7.61
C THR A 251 12.30 -3.19 -7.12
N ALA A 252 13.21 -2.21 -7.19
CA ALA A 252 14.59 -2.39 -6.72
C ALA A 252 14.65 -2.68 -5.22
N PHE A 253 13.88 -1.95 -4.40
CA PHE A 253 13.78 -2.16 -2.96
C PHE A 253 13.35 -3.59 -2.65
N ILE A 254 12.27 -4.09 -3.25
CA ILE A 254 11.74 -5.43 -2.96
C ILE A 254 12.76 -6.50 -3.35
N LEU A 255 13.37 -6.38 -4.53
CA LEU A 255 14.36 -7.35 -5.01
C LEU A 255 15.60 -7.39 -4.12
N PHE A 256 16.12 -6.23 -3.71
CA PHE A 256 17.23 -6.14 -2.76
C PHE A 256 16.85 -6.67 -1.38
N PHE A 257 15.69 -6.27 -0.86
CA PHE A 257 15.19 -6.71 0.43
C PHE A 257 15.12 -8.24 0.49
N VAL A 258 14.54 -8.91 -0.51
CA VAL A 258 14.42 -10.39 -0.53
C VAL A 258 15.78 -11.10 -0.66
N CYS A 259 16.83 -10.42 -1.10
CA CYS A 259 18.20 -10.95 -1.13
C CYS A 259 18.96 -10.84 0.21
N ILE A 260 18.49 -10.04 1.16
CA ILE A 260 19.13 -9.90 2.47
C ILE A 260 18.85 -11.13 3.33
N LYS A 261 19.91 -11.74 3.86
CA LYS A 261 19.79 -12.73 4.95
C LYS A 261 19.46 -12.00 6.24
N ARG A 262 18.24 -12.21 6.74
CA ARG A 262 17.74 -11.58 7.96
C ARG A 262 17.76 -12.58 9.13
N PRO A 263 17.89 -12.10 10.37
CA PRO A 263 17.74 -12.98 11.53
C PRO A 263 16.30 -13.50 11.63
N ALA A 264 16.13 -14.73 12.13
CA ALA A 264 14.83 -15.42 12.14
C ALA A 264 13.74 -14.67 12.94
N TRP A 265 14.11 -13.91 13.98
CA TRP A 265 13.15 -13.10 14.74
C TRP A 265 12.53 -11.99 13.87
N LEU A 266 13.33 -11.32 13.03
CA LEU A 266 12.87 -10.24 12.18
C LEU A 266 11.92 -10.77 11.12
N ASP A 267 12.26 -11.89 10.48
CA ASP A 267 11.35 -12.55 9.53
C ASP A 267 10.05 -12.96 10.22
N ARG A 268 10.09 -13.52 11.43
CA ARG A 268 8.86 -13.87 12.18
C ARG A 268 7.98 -12.65 12.44
N CYS A 269 8.56 -11.53 12.89
CA CYS A 269 7.84 -10.28 13.12
C CYS A 269 7.22 -9.73 11.85
N LEU A 270 8.00 -9.58 10.77
CA LEU A 270 7.50 -9.06 9.49
C LEU A 270 6.43 -9.96 8.88
N ASN A 271 6.58 -11.28 9.00
CA ASN A 271 5.54 -12.22 8.59
C ASN A 271 4.25 -12.04 9.39
N ALA A 272 4.33 -11.78 10.69
CA ALA A 272 3.16 -11.57 11.54
C ALA A 272 2.41 -10.27 11.17
N PHE A 273 3.14 -9.19 10.87
CA PHE A 273 2.55 -7.93 10.38
C PHE A 273 1.97 -8.10 8.97
N GLY A 274 2.70 -8.75 8.06
CA GLY A 274 2.27 -8.94 6.68
C GLY A 274 1.02 -9.80 6.53
N ARG A 275 0.77 -10.74 7.45
CA ARG A 275 -0.48 -11.53 7.47
C ARG A 275 -1.71 -10.68 7.78
N ARG A 276 -1.55 -9.61 8.55
CA ARG A 276 -2.64 -8.75 9.03
C ARG A 276 -2.68 -7.38 8.33
N SER A 277 -1.86 -7.21 7.29
CA SER A 277 -1.64 -5.91 6.66
C SER A 277 -2.92 -5.27 6.16
N THR A 278 -3.87 -6.07 5.62
CA THR A 278 -5.15 -5.56 5.12
C THR A 278 -5.99 -4.95 6.23
N SER A 279 -6.18 -5.67 7.34
CA SER A 279 -6.98 -5.16 8.45
C SER A 279 -6.30 -4.00 9.16
N MET A 280 -4.98 -4.02 9.32
CA MET A 280 -4.23 -2.88 9.86
C MET A 280 -4.37 -1.63 8.98
N TRP A 281 -4.28 -1.79 7.66
CA TRP A 281 -4.49 -0.69 6.70
C TRP A 281 -5.91 -0.14 6.80
N LEU A 282 -6.93 -0.98 6.91
CA LEU A 282 -8.32 -0.50 6.95
C LEU A 282 -8.65 0.31 8.22
N VAL A 283 -7.92 0.08 9.32
CA VAL A 283 -8.26 0.70 10.62
C VAL A 283 -7.39 1.86 11.06
N HIS A 284 -6.12 1.92 10.62
CA HIS A 284 -5.13 2.80 11.24
C HIS A 284 -5.49 4.29 11.25
N THR A 285 -6.14 4.77 10.19
CA THR A 285 -6.53 6.18 10.06
C THR A 285 -7.69 6.58 10.96
N TYR A 286 -8.55 5.64 11.37
CA TYR A 286 -9.51 5.93 12.44
C TYR A 286 -8.79 6.27 13.75
N PHE A 287 -7.63 5.66 14.00
CA PHE A 287 -6.81 5.98 15.17
C PHE A 287 -6.00 7.25 14.99
N CYS A 288 -5.23 7.40 13.90
CA CYS A 288 -4.31 8.54 13.79
C CYS A 288 -4.93 9.84 13.23
N TYR A 289 -6.07 9.77 12.53
CA TYR A 289 -6.72 10.95 11.92
C TYR A 289 -8.10 11.23 12.48
N TYR A 290 -8.99 10.24 12.52
CA TYR A 290 -10.42 10.55 12.58
C TYR A 290 -11.02 10.55 14.00
N LEU A 291 -10.76 9.52 14.80
CA LEU A 291 -11.50 9.29 16.06
C LEU A 291 -10.62 9.39 17.30
N PHE A 292 -9.34 9.01 17.22
CA PHE A 292 -8.46 8.89 18.38
C PHE A 292 -7.11 9.62 18.22
N GLN A 293 -7.08 10.68 17.42
CA GLN A 293 -5.85 11.41 17.10
C GLN A 293 -5.16 11.91 18.38
N ASP A 294 -5.87 12.60 19.27
CA ASP A 294 -5.31 13.13 20.51
C ASP A 294 -4.68 12.05 21.39
N PHE A 295 -5.31 10.87 21.45
CA PHE A 295 -4.76 9.73 22.18
C PHE A 295 -3.44 9.26 21.55
N ILE A 296 -3.37 9.12 20.22
CA ILE A 296 -2.17 8.65 19.52
C ILE A 296 -1.02 9.66 19.64
N TYR A 297 -1.28 10.95 19.44
CA TYR A 297 -0.23 11.99 19.50
C TYR A 297 0.07 12.45 20.93
N GLY A 298 -0.77 12.13 21.91
CA GLY A 298 -0.53 12.40 23.34
C GLY A 298 0.76 11.78 23.90
N PHE A 299 1.32 10.78 23.21
CA PHE A 299 2.60 10.15 23.53
C PHE A 299 3.84 10.98 23.13
N LYS A 300 3.65 12.10 22.41
CA LYS A 300 4.63 13.14 22.02
C LYS A 300 5.80 12.70 21.16
N TYR A 301 6.48 11.60 21.46
CA TYR A 301 7.69 11.19 20.74
C TYR A 301 7.35 10.34 19.50
N PRO A 302 7.90 10.65 18.30
CA PRO A 302 7.54 9.96 17.06
C PRO A 302 7.63 8.44 17.10
N LEU A 303 8.68 7.90 17.72
CA LEU A 303 8.85 6.44 17.86
C LEU A 303 7.75 5.83 18.74
N LEU A 304 7.40 6.51 19.85
CA LEU A 304 6.36 6.03 20.76
C LEU A 304 4.97 6.12 20.10
N ILE A 305 4.67 7.23 19.42
CA ILE A 305 3.45 7.42 18.62
C ILE A 305 3.31 6.28 17.60
N PHE A 306 4.38 5.97 16.87
CA PHE A 306 4.39 4.87 15.90
C PHE A 306 4.16 3.51 16.55
N LEU A 307 4.83 3.21 17.66
CA LEU A 307 4.67 1.95 18.38
C LEU A 307 3.25 1.77 18.92
N VAL A 308 2.65 2.83 19.47
CA VAL A 308 1.26 2.79 19.97
C VAL A 308 0.29 2.54 18.81
N LEU A 309 0.41 3.28 17.71
CA LEU A 309 -0.43 3.06 16.52
C LEU A 309 -0.28 1.64 15.98
N LEU A 310 0.96 1.14 15.89
CA LEU A 310 1.25 -0.23 15.45
C LEU A 310 0.58 -1.27 16.36
N CYS A 311 0.73 -1.13 17.68
CA CYS A 311 0.15 -2.04 18.65
C CYS A 311 -1.38 -2.08 18.55
N ILE A 312 -2.04 -0.92 18.58
CA ILE A 312 -3.51 -0.85 18.56
C ILE A 312 -4.06 -1.34 17.21
N SER A 313 -3.47 -0.89 16.10
CA SER A 313 -3.90 -1.34 14.77
C SER A 313 -3.74 -2.85 14.61
N TYR A 314 -2.66 -3.44 15.14
CA TYR A 314 -2.44 -4.89 15.11
C TYR A 314 -3.42 -5.66 16.00
N LEU A 315 -3.70 -5.18 17.21
CA LEU A 315 -4.66 -5.82 18.12
C LEU A 315 -6.08 -5.81 17.54
N VAL A 316 -6.52 -4.69 16.99
CA VAL A 316 -7.83 -4.59 16.34
C VAL A 316 -7.87 -5.42 15.07
N ALA A 317 -6.79 -5.46 14.28
CA ALA A 317 -6.69 -6.32 13.12
C ALA A 317 -6.87 -7.81 13.46
N ILE A 318 -6.39 -8.29 14.62
CA ILE A 318 -6.65 -9.67 15.07
C ILE A 318 -8.16 -9.95 15.20
N VAL A 319 -8.91 -8.99 15.76
CA VAL A 319 -10.36 -9.14 15.95
C VAL A 319 -11.07 -9.15 14.60
N ILE A 320 -10.75 -8.18 13.73
CA ILE A 320 -11.34 -8.08 12.39
C ILE A 320 -11.04 -9.32 11.55
N ASP A 321 -9.80 -9.80 11.55
CA ASP A 321 -9.41 -11.00 10.80
C ASP A 321 -10.20 -12.23 11.25
N ARG A 322 -10.41 -12.40 12.57
CA ARG A 322 -11.19 -13.52 13.11
C ARG A 322 -12.65 -13.46 12.65
N LEU A 323 -13.27 -12.28 12.75
CA LEU A 323 -14.65 -12.05 12.31
C LEU A 323 -14.79 -12.29 10.80
N ASN A 324 -13.85 -11.75 10.02
CA ASN A 324 -13.87 -11.93 8.57
C ASN A 324 -13.64 -13.40 8.15
N ILE A 325 -12.75 -14.14 8.81
CA ILE A 325 -12.58 -15.59 8.55
C ILE A 325 -13.88 -16.34 8.81
N SER A 326 -14.59 -16.00 9.90
CA SER A 326 -15.91 -16.57 10.18
C SER A 326 -16.89 -16.24 9.06
N LEU A 327 -16.99 -14.98 8.64
CA LEU A 327 -17.88 -14.54 7.56
C LEU A 327 -17.60 -15.25 6.24
N GLN A 328 -16.33 -15.36 5.84
CA GLN A 328 -15.93 -16.02 4.59
C GLN A 328 -16.28 -17.51 4.58
N ARG A 329 -16.17 -18.20 5.72
CA ARG A 329 -16.59 -19.60 5.85
C ARG A 329 -18.08 -19.79 5.60
N HIS A 330 -18.92 -18.88 6.13
CA HIS A 330 -20.37 -18.92 5.90
C HIS A 330 -20.74 -18.66 4.43
N LEU A 331 -19.94 -17.85 3.73
CA LEU A 331 -20.15 -17.51 2.32
C LEU A 331 -19.48 -18.50 1.35
N SER A 332 -18.86 -19.58 1.83
CA SER A 332 -18.14 -20.59 1.04
C SER A 332 -17.00 -20.02 0.15
N LEU A 333 -16.30 -18.98 0.64
CA LEU A 333 -15.23 -18.27 -0.07
C LEU A 333 -13.81 -18.66 0.28
#